data_AF-T1A7I0-F1
#
_entry.id   AF-T1A7I0-F1
#
_cell.length_a   1.000
_cell.length_b   1.000
_cell.length_c   1.000
_cell.angle_alpha   90.00
_cell.angle_beta   90.00
_cell.angle_gamma   90.00
#
_symmetry.space_group_name_H-M   'P 1'
#
loop_
_entity.id
_entity.type
_entity.pdbx_description
1 polymer ?
#
loop_
_entity_poly.entity_id
_entity_poly.type
_entity_poly.pdbx_seq_one_letter_code
_entity_poly.pdbx_strand_id
1 'polypeptide(L)'
;APRGSSRIAIDFLYAEWNNKAAAFVSYGSAGGVRAVEHLRLIMGELQVADVRAQVFFSLFSDFENFRTFKPDPSKTAVAEVMLAQLAAWGEAMKGVRAAAKATV
;
A
#
# COMPACT_ATOMS: atom_id res chain seq x y z
N ALA A 1 -15.51 21.26 4.00
CA ALA A 1 -15.06 20.02 4.66
C ALA A 1 -14.55 19.06 3.60
N PRO A 2 -13.23 18.82 3.46
CA PRO A 2 -12.75 17.96 2.39
C PRO A 2 -13.01 16.51 2.81
N ARG A 3 -14.08 15.94 2.25
CA ARG A 3 -14.34 14.51 2.27
C ARG A 3 -13.26 13.86 1.41
N GLY A 4 -12.29 13.22 2.07
CA GLY A 4 -11.20 12.50 1.40
C GLY A 4 -11.76 11.44 0.46
N SER A 5 -11.54 11.64 -0.84
CA SER A 5 -12.00 10.79 -1.94
C SER A 5 -11.57 9.33 -1.81
N SER A 6 -10.48 9.06 -1.08
CA SER A 6 -9.97 7.70 -0.87
C SER A 6 -10.91 6.82 -0.05
N ARG A 7 -11.68 7.39 0.90
CA ARG A 7 -12.60 6.59 1.75
C ARG A 7 -13.74 6.01 0.93
N ILE A 8 -14.35 6.82 0.05
CA ILE A 8 -15.50 6.41 -0.77
C ILE A 8 -15.11 5.32 -1.80
N ALA A 9 -13.89 5.34 -2.33
CA ALA A 9 -13.43 4.33 -3.29
C ALA A 9 -13.18 2.96 -2.65
N ILE A 10 -12.75 2.94 -1.39
CA ILE A 10 -12.44 1.71 -0.67
C ILE A 10 -13.72 1.06 -0.12
N ASP A 11 -14.65 1.86 0.39
CA ASP A 11 -15.91 1.35 0.94
C ASP A 11 -16.84 0.74 -0.14
N PHE A 12 -16.79 1.21 -1.39
CA PHE A 12 -17.67 0.72 -2.46
C PHE A 12 -17.31 -0.69 -2.98
N LEU A 13 -16.10 -1.18 -2.68
CA LEU A 13 -15.55 -2.41 -3.26
C LEU A 13 -15.17 -3.46 -2.18
N TYR A 14 -15.75 -3.36 -0.98
CA TYR A 14 -15.44 -4.20 0.19
C TYR A 14 -15.27 -5.69 -0.13
N ALA A 15 -16.23 -6.32 -0.83
CA ALA A 15 -16.17 -7.74 -1.17
C ALA A 15 -15.07 -8.10 -2.18
N GLU A 16 -14.69 -7.17 -3.07
CA GLU A 16 -13.66 -7.41 -4.07
C GLU A 16 -12.25 -7.37 -3.48
N TRP A 17 -12.04 -6.63 -2.39
CA TRP A 17 -10.73 -6.46 -1.77
C TRP A 17 -10.38 -7.56 -0.77
N ASN A 18 -11.38 -8.32 -0.32
CA ASN A 18 -11.18 -9.46 0.56
C ASN A 18 -10.13 -10.43 0.01
N ASN A 19 -9.21 -10.81 0.88
CA ASN A 19 -8.11 -11.71 0.56
C ASN A 19 -7.22 -11.21 -0.61
N LYS A 20 -6.96 -9.91 -0.68
CA LYS A 20 -5.88 -9.35 -1.53
C LYS A 20 -4.68 -8.93 -0.70
N ALA A 21 -3.53 -8.80 -1.35
CA ALA A 21 -2.32 -8.22 -0.75
C ALA A 21 -2.22 -6.73 -1.13
N ALA A 22 -1.77 -5.89 -0.19
CA ALA A 22 -1.53 -4.47 -0.42
C ALA A 22 -0.16 -4.03 0.10
N ALA A 23 0.48 -3.12 -0.63
CA ALA A 23 1.68 -2.42 -0.21
C ALA A 23 1.44 -0.92 -0.33
N PHE A 24 2.13 -0.13 0.50
CA PHE A 24 1.92 1.30 0.59
C PHE A 24 3.14 2.07 0.12
N VAL A 25 2.88 3.08 -0.72
CA VAL A 25 3.85 4.09 -1.11
C VAL A 25 3.29 5.44 -0.68
N SER A 26 4.05 6.19 0.11
CA SER A 26 3.64 7.50 0.60
C SER A 26 4.66 8.57 0.28
N TYR A 27 4.18 9.79 0.06
CA TYR A 27 5.04 10.96 -0.13
C TYR A 27 4.50 12.13 0.72
N GLY A 28 5.41 12.96 1.24
CA GLY A 28 5.01 14.12 2.04
C GLY A 28 6.19 14.81 2.74
N SER A 29 5.89 15.86 3.50
CA SER A 29 6.89 16.61 4.28
C SER A 29 7.62 15.75 5.31
N ALA A 30 6.93 14.77 5.90
CA ALA A 30 7.49 13.74 6.78
C ALA A 30 7.30 12.33 6.20
N GLY A 31 7.35 12.18 4.87
CA GLY A 31 7.18 10.89 4.20
C GLY A 31 5.77 10.29 4.24
N GLY A 32 4.77 11.01 4.77
CA GLY A 32 3.37 10.57 4.78
C GLY A 32 3.08 9.35 5.67
N VAL A 33 3.98 9.01 6.60
CA VAL A 33 3.92 7.76 7.40
C VAL A 33 2.63 7.66 8.22
N ARG A 34 2.17 8.75 8.83
CA ARG A 34 0.92 8.78 9.62
C ARG A 34 -0.34 8.49 8.81
N ALA A 35 -0.37 8.92 7.55
CA ALA A 35 -1.48 8.60 6.66
C ALA A 35 -1.51 7.11 6.33
N VAL A 36 -0.34 6.50 6.16
CA VAL A 36 -0.23 5.05 5.90
C VAL A 36 -0.57 4.22 7.13
N GLU A 37 -0.16 4.62 8.32
CA GLU A 37 -0.56 3.95 9.57
C GLU A 37 -2.08 3.92 9.71
N HIS A 38 -2.75 5.04 9.45
CA HIS A 38 -4.21 5.09 9.46
C HIS A 38 -4.83 4.21 8.37
N LEU A 39 -4.24 4.15 7.18
CA LEU A 39 -4.73 3.30 6.09
C LEU A 39 -4.52 1.81 6.36
N ARG A 40 -3.45 1.41 7.07
CA ARG A 40 -3.22 0.02 7.50
C ARG A 40 -4.33 -0.48 8.41
N LEU A 41 -4.79 0.35 9.35
CA LEU A 41 -5.92 0.02 10.22
C LEU A 41 -7.19 -0.24 9.40
N ILE A 42 -7.46 0.60 8.39
CA ILE A 42 -8.61 0.44 7.50
C ILE A 42 -8.49 -0.85 6.67
N MET A 43 -7.29 -1.17 6.16
CA MET A 43 -7.06 -2.39 5.38
C MET A 43 -7.19 -3.68 6.20
N GLY A 44 -6.86 -3.64 7.50
CA GLY A 44 -7.13 -4.74 8.42
C GLY A 44 -8.63 -5.08 8.52
N GLU A 45 -9.49 -4.05 8.59
CA GLU A 45 -10.95 -4.21 8.60
C GLU A 45 -11.52 -4.74 7.27
N LEU A 46 -10.78 -4.55 6.17
CA LEU A 46 -11.14 -5.00 4.81
C LEU A 46 -10.60 -6.39 4.46
N GLN A 47 -10.01 -7.12 5.43
CA GLN A 47 -9.38 -8.42 5.21
C GLN A 47 -8.33 -8.41 4.09
N VAL A 48 -7.60 -7.31 3.97
CA VAL A 48 -6.49 -7.13 3.04
C VAL A 48 -5.19 -7.37 3.80
N ALA A 49 -4.35 -8.24 3.26
CA ALA A 49 -3.05 -8.52 3.86
C ALA A 49 -2.03 -7.44 3.49
N ASP A 50 -1.58 -6.66 4.47
CA ASP A 50 -0.60 -5.61 4.26
C ASP A 50 0.85 -6.09 4.39
N VAL A 51 1.72 -5.53 3.55
CA VAL A 51 3.15 -5.80 3.55
C VAL A 51 3.87 -4.87 4.54
N ARG A 52 4.83 -5.42 5.31
CA ARG A 52 5.63 -4.64 6.28
C ARG A 52 6.51 -3.60 5.60
N ALA A 53 7.20 -3.97 4.52
CA ALA A 53 8.02 -3.02 3.78
C ALA A 53 7.14 -1.91 3.19
N GLN A 54 7.58 -0.66 3.39
CA GLN A 54 6.90 0.53 2.91
C GLN A 54 7.95 1.47 2.35
N VAL A 55 7.64 2.06 1.20
CA VAL A 55 8.47 3.13 0.63
C VAL A 55 7.83 4.47 0.97
N PHE A 56 8.62 5.34 1.59
CA PHE A 56 8.24 6.72 1.82
C PHE A 56 9.23 7.67 1.15
N PHE A 57 8.69 8.68 0.47
CA PHE A 57 9.44 9.74 -0.18
C PHE A 57 9.26 11.07 0.54
N SER A 58 10.36 11.76 0.80
CA SER A 58 10.33 13.11 1.37
C SER A 58 10.34 14.14 0.26
N LEU A 59 9.39 15.09 0.33
CA LEU A 59 9.29 16.18 -0.64
C LEU A 59 10.52 17.11 -0.64
N PHE A 60 11.32 17.11 0.43
CA PHE A 60 12.47 18.00 0.57
C PHE A 60 13.80 17.38 0.10
N SER A 61 13.90 16.05 0.10
CA SER A 61 15.16 15.35 -0.23
C SER A 61 15.09 14.55 -1.53
N ASP A 62 13.92 14.03 -1.89
CA ASP A 62 13.76 13.12 -3.05
C ASP A 62 13.23 13.82 -4.31
N PHE A 63 12.89 15.12 -4.19
CA PHE A 63 12.37 15.94 -5.28
C PHE A 63 13.22 17.20 -5.47
N GLU A 64 13.89 17.31 -6.61
CA GLU A 64 14.57 18.51 -7.02
C GLU A 64 13.54 19.48 -7.64
N ASN A 65 13.48 20.72 -7.11
CA ASN A 65 12.53 21.75 -7.54
C ASN A 65 11.05 21.33 -7.53
N PHE A 66 10.67 20.37 -6.69
CA PHE A 66 9.32 19.78 -6.64
C PHE A 66 8.82 19.21 -7.98
N ARG A 67 9.71 18.99 -8.95
CA ARG A 67 9.37 18.54 -10.32
C ARG A 67 10.19 17.34 -10.78
N THR A 68 11.47 17.27 -10.40
CA THR A 68 12.35 16.19 -10.84
C THR A 68 12.49 15.19 -9.71
N PHE A 69 11.91 14.00 -9.90
CA PHE A 69 12.03 12.89 -8.97
C PHE A 69 13.41 12.27 -9.10
N LYS A 70 14.27 12.47 -8.08
CA LYS A 70 15.62 11.91 -8.02
C LYS A 70 15.81 11.22 -6.66
N PRO A 71 15.17 10.06 -6.47
CA PRO A 71 15.23 9.36 -5.20
C PRO A 71 16.65 8.83 -4.94
N ASP A 72 17.02 8.77 -3.67
CA ASP A 72 18.26 8.12 -3.25
C ASP A 72 18.27 6.62 -3.62
N PRO A 73 19.40 6.04 -4.07
CA PRO A 73 19.49 4.62 -4.43
C PRO A 73 19.04 3.66 -3.31
N SER A 74 19.16 4.05 -2.04
CA SER A 74 18.64 3.27 -0.90
C SER A 74 17.12 3.08 -0.96
N LYS A 75 16.37 4.03 -1.54
CA LYS A 75 14.92 3.93 -1.72
C LYS A 75 14.55 2.88 -2.77
N THR A 76 15.38 2.70 -3.79
CA THR A 76 15.19 1.65 -4.81
C THR A 76 15.28 0.27 -4.19
N ALA A 77 16.29 0.02 -3.35
CA ALA A 77 16.44 -1.27 -2.67
C ALA A 77 15.23 -1.58 -1.75
N VAL A 78 14.72 -0.58 -1.03
CA VAL A 78 13.51 -0.75 -0.21
C VAL A 78 12.27 -1.02 -1.08
N ALA A 79 12.18 -0.39 -2.25
CA ALA A 79 11.09 -0.62 -3.21
C ALA A 79 11.13 -2.04 -3.79
N GLU A 80 12.32 -2.56 -4.12
CA GLU A 80 12.48 -3.94 -4.59
C GLU A 80 12.03 -4.95 -3.53
N VAL A 81 12.42 -4.75 -2.26
CA VAL A 81 11.97 -5.60 -1.16
C VAL A 81 10.45 -5.53 -0.98
N MET A 82 9.87 -4.33 -1.06
CA MET A 82 8.43 -4.14 -0.95
C MET A 82 7.68 -4.86 -2.09
N LEU A 83 8.15 -4.72 -3.32
CA LEU A 83 7.56 -5.37 -4.50
C LEU A 83 7.69 -6.90 -4.43
N ALA A 84 8.85 -7.40 -3.99
CA ALA A 84 9.07 -8.84 -3.80
C ALA A 84 8.12 -9.41 -2.74
N GLN A 85 7.95 -8.71 -1.61
CA GLN A 85 6.98 -9.10 -0.58
C GLN A 85 5.55 -9.03 -1.09
N LEU A 86 5.17 -7.97 -1.83
CA LEU A 86 3.83 -7.85 -2.41
C LEU A 86 3.52 -9.00 -3.39
N ALA A 87 4.49 -9.37 -4.23
CA ALA A 87 4.34 -10.49 -5.16
C ALA A 87 4.14 -11.81 -4.40
N ALA A 88 4.98 -12.10 -3.38
CA ALA A 88 4.86 -13.32 -2.60
C ALA A 88 3.51 -13.43 -1.87
N TRP A 89 3.06 -12.36 -1.23
CA TRP A 89 1.75 -12.32 -0.57
C TRP A 89 0.61 -12.38 -1.60
N GLY A 90 0.75 -11.71 -2.74
CA GLY A 90 -0.22 -11.78 -3.84
C GLY A 90 -0.43 -13.20 -4.36
N GLU A 91 0.65 -13.97 -4.53
CA GLU A 91 0.59 -15.39 -4.91
C GLU A 91 -0.07 -16.24 -3.81
N ALA A 92 0.33 -16.08 -2.54
CA ALA A 92 -0.27 -16.82 -1.43
C ALA A 92 -1.79 -16.59 -1.33
N MET A 93 -2.23 -15.34 -1.52
CA MET A 93 -3.63 -14.96 -1.44
C MET A 93 -4.47 -15.44 -2.65
N LYS A 94 -3.85 -15.86 -3.77
CA LYS A 94 -4.57 -16.61 -4.81
C LYS A 94 -5.07 -17.95 -4.27
N GLY A 95 -4.26 -18.66 -3.49
CA GLY A 95 -4.65 -19.92 -2.86
C GLY A 95 -5.81 -19.74 -1.88
N VAL A 96 -5.76 -18.69 -1.05
CA VAL A 96 -6.84 -18.34 -0.10
C VAL A 96 -8.15 -18.02 -0.84
N ARG A 97 -8.10 -17.26 -1.93
CA ARG A 97 -9.31 -16.97 -2.75
C ARG A 97 -9.86 -18.20 -3.47
N ALA A 98 -8.99 -19.07 -3.97
CA ALA A 98 -9.41 -20.32 -4.60
C ALA A 98 -10.09 -21.25 -3.59
N ALA A 99 -9.51 -21.38 -2.38
CA ALA A 99 -10.10 -22.14 -1.29
C ALA A 99 -11.44 -21.54 -0.84
N ALA A 100 -11.51 -20.21 -0.65
CA ALA A 100 -12.75 -19.53 -0.27
C ALA A 100 -13.89 -19.71 -1.29
N LYS A 101 -13.56 -19.83 -2.59
CA LYS A 101 -14.53 -20.11 -3.65
C LYS A 101 -14.95 -21.58 -3.72
N ALA A 102 -14.12 -22.51 -3.27
CA ALA A 102 -14.41 -23.94 -3.26
C ALA A 102 -15.33 -24.37 -2.10
N THR A 103 -15.42 -23.55 -1.04
CA THR A 103 -16.27 -23.81 0.14
C THR A 103 -17.70 -23.27 0.02
N VAL A 104 -18.06 -22.70 -1.14
CA VAL A 104 -19.40 -22.16 -1.46
C VAL A 104 -20.02 -23.00 -2.57
#